data_AF-A0AA43TP26-F1
#
_entry.id   AF-A0AA43TP26-F1
#
_cell.length_a   1.000
_cell.length_b   1.000
_cell.length_c   1.000
_cell.angle_alpha   90.00
_cell.angle_beta   90.00
_cell.angle_gamma   90.00
#
_symmetry.space_group_name_H-M   'P 1'
#
loop_
_entity.id
_entity.type
_entity.pdbx_description
1 polymer ?
#
loop_
_entity_poly.entity_id
_entity_poly.type
_entity_poly.pdbx_seq_one_letter_code
_entity_poly.pdbx_strand_id
1 'polypeptide(L)'
;MNKKTNPLPLKTLAISIFLTFTASAYASNDHGSNHVENSHHDSNHGNSTSGGSESKLKSYLIAVNEPLAQGEVKLEQKTSKTEFSAEVKIPVPSTALNVADTTAATDATLTLVLRDNLGADYAECNVDLNKIKTVANRRVSILTAEYKVKITDRNGFLQANGGVCDIDLNASGIQSGVPMIQIGDTAEITIDTNGATIGTGSF
;
A
#
# COMPACT_ATOMS: atom_id res chain seq x y z
N MET A 1 33.26 -44.97 -35.77
CA MET A 1 33.75 -45.32 -34.43
C MET A 1 34.55 -44.15 -33.89
N ASN A 2 34.01 -43.39 -32.93
CA ASN A 2 34.80 -42.58 -32.00
C ASN A 2 33.96 -42.24 -30.77
N LYS A 3 34.64 -42.22 -29.62
CA LYS A 3 34.16 -42.54 -28.26
C LYS A 3 33.23 -41.49 -27.62
N LYS A 4 32.23 -42.02 -26.91
CA LYS A 4 31.53 -41.42 -25.75
C LYS A 4 32.52 -40.93 -24.68
N THR A 5 32.22 -39.78 -24.07
CA THR A 5 32.44 -39.52 -22.64
C THR A 5 31.47 -38.42 -22.16
N ASN A 6 30.49 -38.81 -21.34
CA ASN A 6 29.76 -37.93 -20.41
C ASN A 6 30.45 -37.97 -19.05
N PRO A 7 30.53 -36.84 -18.33
CA PRO A 7 30.16 -36.82 -16.90
C PRO A 7 29.45 -35.49 -16.53
N LEU A 8 28.70 -35.29 -15.45
CA LEU A 8 28.09 -36.01 -14.32
C LEU A 8 27.09 -34.99 -13.72
N PRO A 9 25.95 -35.38 -13.11
CA PRO A 9 25.02 -34.42 -12.52
C PRO A 9 25.52 -33.94 -11.14
N LEU A 10 25.58 -32.61 -10.96
CA LEU A 10 25.86 -31.97 -9.68
C LEU A 10 24.63 -32.12 -8.77
N LYS A 11 24.78 -32.88 -7.68
CA LYS A 11 23.78 -32.97 -6.61
C LYS A 11 24.00 -31.81 -5.64
N THR A 12 23.11 -30.83 -5.66
CA THR A 12 23.08 -29.76 -4.65
C THR A 12 22.35 -30.27 -3.41
N LEU A 13 23.09 -30.34 -2.30
CA LEU A 13 22.60 -30.63 -0.96
C LEU A 13 22.24 -29.29 -0.30
N ALA A 14 20.98 -29.09 0.08
CA ALA A 14 20.58 -27.92 0.87
C ALA A 14 20.15 -28.37 2.27
N ILE A 15 20.82 -27.79 3.26
CA ILE A 15 20.75 -28.06 4.69
C ILE A 15 19.56 -27.28 5.28
N SER A 16 18.61 -27.97 5.90
CA SER A 16 17.51 -27.34 6.65
C SER A 16 17.99 -26.97 8.05
N ILE A 17 18.10 -25.66 8.34
CA ILE A 17 18.33 -25.15 9.68
C ILE A 17 16.96 -24.81 10.29
N PHE A 18 16.56 -25.55 11.32
CA PHE A 18 15.42 -25.20 12.18
C PHE A 18 15.89 -24.16 13.21
N LEU A 19 15.40 -22.92 13.11
CA LEU A 19 15.44 -21.97 14.23
C LEU A 19 14.10 -22.00 14.97
N THR A 20 14.13 -22.50 16.20
CA THR A 20 13.04 -22.38 17.16
C THR A 20 13.18 -21.06 17.92
N PHE A 21 12.20 -20.18 17.82
CA PHE A 21 12.09 -19.01 18.69
C PHE A 21 11.11 -19.30 19.84
N THR A 22 11.62 -19.19 21.06
CA THR A 22 10.86 -19.23 22.31
C THR A 22 10.15 -17.90 22.52
N ALA A 23 8.83 -17.94 22.68
CA ALA A 23 8.02 -16.80 23.11
C ALA A 23 8.38 -16.40 24.56
N SER A 24 8.70 -15.14 24.79
CA SER A 24 8.80 -14.57 26.14
C SER A 24 7.58 -13.71 26.41
N ALA A 25 6.69 -14.21 27.26
CA ALA A 25 5.57 -13.47 27.80
C ALA A 25 6.10 -12.48 28.87
N TYR A 26 5.83 -11.19 28.70
CA TYR A 26 5.94 -10.23 29.78
C TYR A 26 4.56 -10.06 30.43
N ALA A 27 4.45 -10.63 31.63
CA ALA A 27 3.41 -10.30 32.60
C ALA A 27 3.91 -9.14 33.46
N SER A 28 3.07 -8.12 33.65
CA SER A 28 3.22 -7.14 34.73
C SER A 28 1.87 -6.98 35.43
N ASN A 29 1.73 -7.66 36.56
CA ASN A 29 0.87 -7.25 37.68
C ASN A 29 1.65 -6.22 38.50
N ASP A 30 1.03 -5.15 39.01
CA ASP A 30 0.35 -5.14 40.31
C ASP A 30 0.14 -3.72 40.89
N HIS A 31 -0.89 -3.63 41.75
CA HIS A 31 -1.17 -2.68 42.86
C HIS A 31 -1.20 -1.15 42.59
N GLY A 32 -2.30 -0.43 42.83
CA GLY A 32 -2.92 -0.12 44.15
C GLY A 32 -2.36 1.23 44.66
N SER A 33 -3.04 2.20 45.28
CA SER A 33 -4.39 2.41 45.81
C SER A 33 -4.47 3.90 46.24
N ASN A 34 -5.66 4.51 46.13
CA ASN A 34 -6.25 5.64 46.89
C ASN A 34 -5.46 6.94 47.19
N HIS A 35 -6.02 8.12 46.88
CA HIS A 35 -6.85 8.93 47.81
C HIS A 35 -7.19 10.35 47.24
N VAL A 36 -8.50 10.62 47.10
CA VAL A 36 -9.31 11.85 47.38
C VAL A 36 -8.73 13.26 47.15
N GLU A 37 -9.39 14.08 46.30
CA GLU A 37 -10.17 15.27 46.73
C GLU A 37 -11.02 15.91 45.60
N ASN A 38 -12.33 15.89 45.83
CA ASN A 38 -13.35 16.91 45.59
C ASN A 38 -13.06 18.09 44.61
N SER A 39 -13.77 18.13 43.49
CA SER A 39 -14.30 19.40 42.94
C SER A 39 -15.48 19.15 42.00
N HIS A 40 -16.52 19.96 42.20
CA HIS A 40 -17.74 20.03 41.41
C HIS A 40 -17.45 20.15 39.91
N HIS A 41 -18.05 19.29 39.10
CA HIS A 41 -18.30 19.59 37.70
C HIS A 41 -19.59 18.94 37.22
N ASP A 42 -20.38 19.75 36.53
CA ASP A 42 -21.68 19.47 35.95
C ASP A 42 -21.79 18.10 35.28
N SER A 43 -22.76 17.31 35.72
CA SER A 43 -23.25 16.13 35.04
C SER A 43 -24.00 16.56 33.78
N ASN A 44 -23.25 16.86 32.72
CA ASN A 44 -23.81 16.92 31.38
C ASN A 44 -23.91 15.49 30.85
N HIS A 45 -25.15 15.02 30.71
CA HIS A 45 -25.50 13.70 30.23
C HIS A 45 -25.00 13.54 28.78
N GLY A 46 -23.75 13.10 28.65
CA GLY A 46 -23.17 12.68 27.39
C GLY A 46 -23.93 11.47 26.89
N ASN A 47 -24.80 11.70 25.92
CA ASN A 47 -25.38 10.66 25.08
C ASN A 47 -24.22 9.98 24.33
N SER A 48 -23.58 9.00 24.99
CA SER A 48 -22.58 8.11 24.39
C SER A 48 -23.30 7.27 23.35
N THR A 49 -23.43 7.87 22.18
CA THR A 49 -23.70 7.14 20.96
C THR A 49 -22.50 6.22 20.81
N SER A 50 -22.70 4.90 20.89
CA SER A 50 -21.65 3.91 20.65
C SER A 50 -21.22 4.00 19.19
N GLY A 51 -20.43 5.02 18.87
CA GLY A 51 -19.84 5.23 17.56
C GLY A 51 -18.78 4.18 17.37
N GLY A 52 -19.00 3.26 16.43
CA GLY A 52 -17.99 2.28 16.04
C GLY A 52 -16.66 3.00 15.76
N SER A 53 -15.57 2.48 16.29
CA SER A 53 -14.24 3.03 16.08
C SER A 53 -13.89 2.97 14.60
N GLU A 54 -13.81 4.12 13.95
CA GLU A 54 -13.34 4.28 12.58
C GLU A 54 -11.90 4.84 12.63
N SER A 55 -10.95 4.14 12.03
CA SER A 55 -9.58 4.62 11.85
C SER A 55 -9.35 4.99 10.38
N LYS A 56 -8.55 6.04 10.15
CA LYS A 56 -8.17 6.48 8.80
C LYS A 56 -6.71 6.88 8.77
N LEU A 57 -5.97 6.31 7.84
CA LEU A 57 -4.62 6.75 7.47
C LEU A 57 -4.63 7.20 6.01
N LYS A 58 -3.87 8.24 5.73
CA LYS A 58 -3.81 8.84 4.40
C LYS A 58 -2.47 9.52 4.19
N SER A 59 -1.89 9.30 3.02
CA SER A 59 -0.69 9.99 2.57
C SER A 59 -0.90 10.57 1.18
N TYR A 60 -0.32 11.74 0.93
CA TYR A 60 -0.20 12.30 -0.40
C TYR A 60 1.21 12.03 -0.91
N LEU A 61 1.32 11.57 -2.14
CA LEU A 61 2.61 11.32 -2.76
C LEU A 61 3.21 12.63 -3.26
N ILE A 62 4.41 12.93 -2.80
CA ILE A 62 5.23 14.04 -3.27
C ILE A 62 5.81 13.62 -4.62
N ALA A 63 5.47 14.36 -5.67
CA ALA A 63 5.96 14.09 -7.01
C ALA A 63 7.49 14.26 -7.10
N VAL A 64 8.17 13.33 -7.78
CA VAL A 64 9.64 13.33 -7.94
C VAL A 64 10.03 13.79 -9.35
N ASN A 65 9.57 13.06 -10.37
CA ASN A 65 9.99 13.29 -11.76
C ASN A 65 8.96 14.07 -12.60
N GLU A 66 7.69 14.09 -12.19
CA GLU A 66 6.59 14.75 -12.92
C GLU A 66 5.81 15.67 -11.98
N PRO A 67 6.12 16.98 -11.92
CA PRO A 67 5.54 17.91 -10.95
C PRO A 67 4.02 18.06 -11.03
N LEU A 68 3.42 17.72 -12.17
CA LEU A 68 1.97 17.74 -12.34
C LEU A 68 1.31 16.40 -12.00
N ALA A 69 2.09 15.35 -11.74
CA ALA A 69 1.57 14.10 -11.23
C ALA A 69 1.08 14.30 -9.79
N GLN A 70 0.00 13.59 -9.46
CA GLN A 70 -0.59 13.62 -8.13
C GLN A 70 -0.81 12.19 -7.69
N GLY A 71 -0.53 11.89 -6.43
CA GLY A 71 -0.78 10.58 -5.85
C GLY A 71 -1.38 10.69 -4.47
N GLU A 72 -2.23 9.74 -4.12
CA GLU A 72 -2.86 9.63 -2.81
C GLU A 72 -3.02 8.16 -2.46
N VAL A 73 -2.67 7.79 -1.23
CA VAL A 73 -2.87 6.44 -0.68
C VAL A 73 -3.65 6.54 0.63
N LYS A 74 -4.59 5.63 0.86
CA LYS A 74 -5.52 5.63 1.99
C LYS A 74 -5.75 4.23 2.53
N LEU A 75 -5.88 4.13 3.85
CA LEU A 75 -6.46 3.00 4.56
C LEU A 75 -7.61 3.51 5.44
N GLU A 76 -8.81 2.96 5.27
CA GLU A 76 -9.94 3.19 6.15
C GLU A 76 -10.36 1.87 6.81
N GLN A 77 -10.50 1.86 8.13
CA GLN A 77 -10.93 0.67 8.87
C GLN A 77 -12.15 0.99 9.71
N LYS A 78 -13.12 0.09 9.65
CA LYS A 78 -14.37 0.07 10.41
C LYS A 78 -14.59 -1.35 10.92
N THR A 79 -15.44 -1.52 11.92
CA THR A 79 -15.70 -2.83 12.55
C THR A 79 -16.03 -3.96 11.57
N SER A 80 -16.70 -3.67 10.44
CA SER A 80 -17.14 -4.66 9.45
C SER A 80 -16.48 -4.50 8.07
N LYS A 81 -15.51 -3.58 7.94
CA LYS A 81 -14.95 -3.22 6.64
C LYS A 81 -13.56 -2.60 6.77
N THR A 82 -12.61 -3.12 6.00
CA THR A 82 -11.30 -2.51 5.78
C THR A 82 -11.17 -2.18 4.30
N GLU A 83 -10.78 -0.94 3.98
CA GLU A 83 -10.61 -0.49 2.61
C GLU A 83 -9.26 0.18 2.44
N PHE A 84 -8.47 -0.36 1.52
CA PHE A 84 -7.27 0.26 1.01
C PHE A 84 -7.54 0.85 -0.37
N SER A 85 -7.01 2.04 -0.64
CA SER A 85 -7.05 2.61 -1.98
C SER A 85 -5.82 3.45 -2.27
N ALA A 86 -5.37 3.41 -3.52
CA ALA A 86 -4.42 4.36 -4.06
C ALA A 86 -4.95 4.93 -5.38
N GLU A 87 -4.78 6.23 -5.59
CA GLU A 87 -5.15 6.93 -6.82
C GLU A 87 -3.95 7.76 -7.28
N VAL A 88 -3.56 7.58 -8.54
CA VAL A 88 -2.47 8.34 -9.17
C VAL A 88 -2.94 8.96 -10.46
N LYS A 89 -2.56 10.22 -10.66
CA LYS A 89 -2.91 11.03 -11.83
C LYS A 89 -1.63 11.46 -12.51
N ILE A 90 -1.52 11.14 -13.80
CA ILE A 90 -0.37 11.50 -14.63
C ILE A 90 -0.87 12.37 -15.79
N PRO A 91 -0.25 13.55 -16.04
CA PRO A 91 -0.55 14.32 -17.25
C PRO A 91 -0.14 13.55 -18.51
N VAL A 92 -0.91 13.70 -19.58
CA VAL A 92 -0.61 13.13 -20.90
C VAL A 92 -0.49 14.28 -21.91
N PRO A 93 0.68 14.45 -22.55
CA PRO A 93 1.91 13.67 -22.40
C PRO A 93 2.65 13.96 -21.07
N SER A 94 3.47 13.01 -20.63
CA SER A 94 4.54 13.19 -19.64
C SER A 94 5.85 12.65 -20.21
N THR A 95 6.76 13.55 -20.59
CA THR A 95 8.09 13.16 -21.08
C THR A 95 8.96 12.55 -19.98
N ALA A 96 8.81 13.01 -18.74
CA ALA A 96 9.60 12.50 -17.61
C ALA A 96 9.28 11.04 -17.27
N LEU A 97 8.04 10.62 -17.51
CA LEU A 97 7.56 9.25 -17.25
C LEU A 97 7.46 8.41 -18.53
N ASN A 98 7.97 8.90 -19.65
CA ASN A 98 7.88 8.23 -20.95
C ASN A 98 6.43 7.86 -21.37
N VAL A 99 5.46 8.72 -21.04
CA VAL A 99 4.04 8.59 -21.41
C VAL A 99 3.73 9.60 -22.51
N ALA A 100 3.97 9.22 -23.76
CA ALA A 100 3.87 10.15 -24.90
C ALA A 100 2.43 10.47 -25.33
N ASP A 101 1.49 9.55 -25.12
CA ASP A 101 0.10 9.67 -25.56
C ASP A 101 -0.84 8.76 -24.74
N THR A 102 -2.10 8.65 -25.18
CA THR A 102 -3.11 7.82 -24.51
C THR A 102 -2.87 6.33 -24.65
N THR A 103 -2.21 5.88 -25.71
CA THR A 103 -1.86 4.48 -25.90
C THR A 103 -0.74 4.11 -24.93
N ALA A 104 0.32 4.93 -24.86
CA ALA A 104 1.37 4.76 -23.86
C ALA A 104 0.82 4.79 -22.42
N ALA A 105 -0.17 5.64 -22.13
CA ALA A 105 -0.83 5.67 -20.82
C ALA A 105 -1.72 4.44 -20.55
N THR A 106 -2.21 3.77 -21.59
CA THR A 106 -3.01 2.54 -21.44
C THR A 106 -2.14 1.32 -21.24
N ASP A 107 -0.97 1.30 -21.88
CA ASP A 107 -0.02 0.20 -21.82
C ASP A 107 0.92 0.28 -20.60
N ALA A 108 0.95 1.42 -19.91
CA ALA A 108 1.76 1.62 -18.72
C ALA A 108 1.22 0.84 -17.52
N THR A 109 2.12 0.16 -16.81
CA THR A 109 1.85 -0.50 -15.52
C THR A 109 2.46 0.33 -14.40
N LEU A 110 1.67 0.60 -13.37
CA LEU A 110 2.14 1.29 -12.18
C LEU A 110 2.24 0.31 -11.03
N THR A 111 3.35 0.40 -10.29
CA THR A 111 3.60 -0.44 -9.11
C THR A 111 3.73 0.44 -7.90
N LEU A 112 2.90 0.19 -6.89
CA LEU A 112 2.94 0.83 -5.57
C LEU A 112 3.58 -0.14 -4.58
N VAL A 113 4.69 0.26 -3.97
CA VAL A 113 5.36 -0.49 -2.92
C VAL A 113 5.09 0.20 -1.57
N LEU A 114 4.72 -0.60 -0.57
CA LEU A 114 4.60 -0.18 0.82
C LEU A 114 5.77 -0.73 1.63
N ARG A 115 6.38 0.14 2.43
CA ARG A 115 7.52 -0.18 3.28
C ARG A 115 7.22 0.16 4.73
N ASP A 116 7.69 -0.69 5.63
CA ASP A 116 7.57 -0.45 7.06
C ASP A 116 8.50 0.69 7.53
N ASN A 117 8.41 1.04 8.80
CA ASN A 117 9.24 2.08 9.41
C ASN A 117 10.75 1.71 9.50
N LEU A 118 11.12 0.47 9.18
CA LEU A 118 12.51 0.00 9.07
C LEU A 118 13.00 0.03 7.61
N GLY A 119 12.12 0.34 6.67
CA GLY A 119 12.40 0.41 5.24
C GLY A 119 12.29 -0.93 4.51
N ALA A 120 11.68 -1.95 5.12
CA ALA A 120 11.45 -3.24 4.47
C ALA A 120 10.13 -3.23 3.68
N ASP A 121 10.20 -3.66 2.42
CA ASP A 121 9.02 -3.83 1.57
C ASP A 121 8.15 -4.98 2.13
N TYR A 122 6.87 -4.71 2.35
CA TYR A 122 5.93 -5.73 2.87
C TYR A 122 4.72 -5.96 1.97
N ALA A 123 4.39 -5.02 1.10
CA ALA A 123 3.30 -5.17 0.15
C ALA A 123 3.60 -4.44 -1.17
N GLU A 124 3.12 -5.02 -2.26
CA GLU A 124 3.22 -4.48 -3.61
C GLU A 124 1.84 -4.50 -4.26
N CYS A 125 1.43 -3.39 -4.85
CA CYS A 125 0.18 -3.29 -5.58
C CYS A 125 0.42 -2.90 -7.03
N ASN A 126 -0.18 -3.65 -7.95
CA ASN A 126 -0.33 -3.21 -9.34
C ASN A 126 -1.55 -2.29 -9.42
N VAL A 127 -1.33 -1.11 -9.98
CA VAL A 127 -2.32 -0.03 -10.09
C VAL A 127 -2.71 0.09 -11.56
N ASP A 128 -3.95 -0.26 -11.88
CA ASP A 128 -4.46 -0.27 -13.25
C ASP A 128 -5.02 1.09 -13.66
N LEU A 129 -5.00 1.34 -14.97
CA LEU A 129 -5.68 2.49 -15.56
C LEU A 129 -7.18 2.39 -15.29
N ASN A 130 -7.72 3.38 -14.57
CA ASN A 130 -9.16 3.49 -14.37
C ASN A 130 -9.81 4.27 -15.52
N LYS A 131 -9.23 5.41 -15.91
CA LYS A 131 -9.74 6.25 -17.00
C LYS A 131 -8.74 7.30 -17.44
N ILE A 132 -8.92 7.78 -18.66
CA ILE A 132 -8.28 8.99 -19.18
C ILE A 132 -9.34 10.08 -19.33
N LYS A 133 -9.08 11.28 -18.81
CA LYS A 133 -10.02 12.40 -18.87
C LYS A 133 -9.32 13.73 -18.99
N THR A 134 -9.98 14.69 -19.62
CA THR A 134 -9.52 16.08 -19.64
C THR A 134 -9.93 16.78 -18.35
N VAL A 135 -8.95 17.27 -17.59
CA VAL A 135 -9.18 18.09 -16.40
C VAL A 135 -8.99 19.55 -16.79
N ALA A 136 -10.09 20.32 -16.74
CA ALA A 136 -10.08 21.75 -16.99
C ALA A 136 -9.83 22.51 -15.68
N ASN A 137 -8.79 23.33 -15.63
CA ASN A 137 -8.56 24.29 -14.56
C ASN A 137 -8.49 25.70 -15.13
N ARG A 138 -9.64 26.40 -15.12
CA ARG A 138 -9.95 27.82 -15.39
C ARG A 138 -9.34 28.50 -16.64
N ARG A 139 -8.27 27.97 -17.24
CA ARG A 139 -7.50 28.46 -18.40
C ARG A 139 -6.74 27.35 -19.13
N VAL A 140 -6.50 26.19 -18.51
CA VAL A 140 -5.76 25.08 -19.12
C VAL A 140 -6.57 23.80 -19.00
N SER A 141 -6.70 23.08 -20.11
CA SER A 141 -7.23 21.72 -20.16
C SER A 141 -6.07 20.77 -20.31
N ILE A 142 -5.87 19.88 -19.33
CA ILE A 142 -4.79 18.89 -19.34
C ILE A 142 -5.45 17.52 -19.44
N LEU A 143 -5.01 16.71 -20.40
CA LEU A 143 -5.40 15.31 -20.47
C LEU A 143 -4.69 14.57 -19.34
N THR A 144 -5.41 13.79 -18.55
CA THR A 144 -4.89 13.11 -17.37
C THR A 144 -5.29 11.65 -17.39
N ALA A 145 -4.31 10.76 -17.24
CA ALA A 145 -4.52 9.35 -16.98
C ALA A 145 -4.66 9.14 -15.46
N GLU A 146 -5.76 8.53 -15.03
CA GLU A 146 -6.08 8.22 -13.64
C GLU A 146 -5.97 6.71 -13.43
N TYR A 147 -5.04 6.30 -12.57
CA TYR A 147 -4.78 4.91 -12.18
C TYR A 147 -5.28 4.69 -10.76
N LYS A 148 -5.87 3.52 -10.47
CA LYS A 148 -6.50 3.27 -9.17
C LYS A 148 -6.50 1.83 -8.73
N VAL A 149 -5.87 1.51 -7.62
CA VAL A 149 -6.15 0.25 -6.91
C VAL A 149 -7.10 0.53 -5.75
N LYS A 150 -8.12 -0.31 -5.58
CA LYS A 150 -9.00 -0.31 -4.42
C LYS A 150 -9.27 -1.74 -4.00
N ILE A 151 -8.81 -2.10 -2.80
CA ILE A 151 -9.06 -3.40 -2.19
C ILE A 151 -9.95 -3.19 -0.97
N THR A 152 -11.03 -3.95 -0.88
CA THR A 152 -11.98 -3.90 0.23
C THR A 152 -12.16 -5.30 0.79
N ASP A 153 -11.93 -5.45 2.09
CA ASP A 153 -12.41 -6.60 2.85
C ASP A 153 -13.67 -6.19 3.60
N ARG A 154 -14.77 -6.91 3.36
CA ARG A 154 -16.02 -6.75 4.11
C ARG A 154 -16.43 -8.09 4.70
N ASN A 155 -16.26 -8.24 6.01
CA ASN A 155 -16.57 -9.47 6.75
C ASN A 155 -15.87 -10.72 6.17
N GLY A 156 -14.60 -10.60 5.75
CA GLY A 156 -13.80 -11.69 5.17
C GLY A 156 -13.99 -11.86 3.66
N PHE A 157 -14.82 -11.04 3.02
CA PHE A 157 -15.00 -11.05 1.57
C PHE A 157 -14.14 -9.97 0.92
N LEU A 158 -13.09 -10.42 0.24
CA LEU A 158 -12.17 -9.54 -0.49
C LEU A 158 -12.76 -9.14 -1.85
N GLN A 159 -12.69 -7.86 -2.17
CA GLN A 159 -13.10 -7.27 -3.44
C GLN A 159 -12.01 -6.33 -3.93
N ALA A 160 -11.64 -6.44 -5.20
CA ALA A 160 -10.62 -5.61 -5.83
C ALA A 160 -11.24 -4.82 -7.01
N ASN A 161 -10.81 -3.57 -7.19
CA ASN A 161 -11.20 -2.73 -8.31
C ASN A 161 -10.01 -1.87 -8.76
N GLY A 162 -9.66 -1.98 -10.04
CA GLY A 162 -8.57 -1.24 -10.71
C GLY A 162 -7.15 -1.65 -10.28
N GLY A 163 -7.00 -2.84 -9.71
CA GLY A 163 -5.67 -3.37 -9.39
C GLY A 163 -5.72 -4.52 -8.42
N VAL A 164 -4.55 -5.03 -8.07
CA VAL A 164 -4.35 -6.11 -7.10
C VAL A 164 -3.18 -5.77 -6.19
N CYS A 165 -3.21 -6.25 -4.96
CA CYS A 165 -2.11 -6.14 -4.02
C CYS A 165 -1.65 -7.53 -3.58
N ASP A 166 -0.35 -7.74 -3.56
CA ASP A 166 0.31 -8.79 -2.81
C ASP A 166 0.69 -8.25 -1.43
N ILE A 167 0.15 -8.85 -0.37
CA ILE A 167 0.36 -8.39 1.01
C ILE A 167 1.44 -9.17 1.78
N ASP A 168 2.05 -10.17 1.15
CA ASP A 168 3.15 -10.93 1.73
C ASP A 168 4.17 -11.32 0.66
N LEU A 169 5.16 -10.44 0.48
CA LEU A 169 6.21 -10.59 -0.52
C LEU A 169 7.19 -11.74 -0.23
N ASN A 170 7.10 -12.37 0.95
CA ASN A 170 7.91 -13.54 1.29
C ASN A 170 7.23 -14.86 0.91
N ALA A 171 5.92 -14.84 0.69
CA ALA A 171 5.18 -15.99 0.24
C ALA A 171 5.34 -16.20 -1.28
N SER A 172 5.29 -17.46 -1.72
CA SER A 172 5.34 -17.76 -3.15
C SER A 172 3.99 -17.43 -3.81
N GLY A 173 4.02 -16.58 -4.84
CA GLY A 173 2.82 -16.17 -5.59
C GLY A 173 2.02 -15.10 -4.87
N ILE A 174 1.06 -14.50 -5.57
CA ILE A 174 0.34 -13.30 -5.10
C ILE A 174 -0.58 -13.65 -3.92
N GLN A 175 -0.31 -13.07 -2.75
CA GLN A 175 -1.20 -13.13 -1.60
C GLN A 175 -2.16 -11.95 -1.64
N SER A 176 -3.33 -12.17 -2.26
CA SER A 176 -4.34 -11.11 -2.37
C SER A 176 -4.90 -10.71 -1.00
N GLY A 177 -4.82 -9.42 -0.67
CA GLY A 177 -5.35 -8.91 0.59
C GLY A 177 -5.38 -7.38 0.65
N VAL A 178 -5.88 -6.86 1.78
CA VAL A 178 -5.79 -5.42 2.07
C VAL A 178 -4.48 -5.14 2.81
N PRO A 179 -3.56 -4.32 2.26
CA PRO A 179 -2.35 -3.94 2.98
C PRO A 179 -2.69 -3.21 4.28
N MET A 180 -2.04 -3.62 5.37
CA MET A 180 -2.27 -3.08 6.70
C MET A 180 -1.24 -1.98 7.02
N ILE A 181 -1.47 -0.80 6.46
CA ILE A 181 -0.63 0.40 6.69
C ILE A 181 -0.63 0.81 8.16
N GLN A 182 0.55 1.20 8.65
CA GLN A 182 0.76 1.76 9.98
C GLN A 182 1.35 3.18 9.90
N ILE A 183 1.29 3.90 11.02
CA ILE A 183 1.97 5.21 11.14
C ILE A 183 3.48 4.97 11.10
N GLY A 184 4.18 5.76 10.29
CA GLY A 184 5.62 5.62 10.04
C GLY A 184 5.95 4.82 8.79
N ASP A 185 4.98 4.14 8.17
CA ASP A 185 5.18 3.47 6.90
C ASP A 185 5.40 4.48 5.77
N THR A 186 5.95 3.99 4.65
CA THR A 186 6.11 4.77 3.42
C THR A 186 5.44 4.07 2.24
N ALA A 187 5.01 4.89 1.29
CA ALA A 187 4.48 4.48 0.00
C ALA A 187 5.36 5.06 -1.10
N GLU A 188 5.69 4.26 -2.11
CA GLU A 188 6.38 4.68 -3.31
C GLU A 188 5.68 4.14 -4.53
N ILE A 189 5.43 4.98 -5.53
CA ILE A 189 4.86 4.52 -6.80
C ILE A 189 5.83 4.75 -7.96
N THR A 190 6.02 3.71 -8.75
CA THR A 190 6.88 3.67 -9.93
C THR A 190 6.07 3.33 -11.17
N ILE A 191 6.61 3.69 -12.33
CA ILE A 191 6.06 3.33 -13.65
C ILE A 191 7.02 2.38 -14.37
N ASP A 192 6.50 1.34 -15.01
CA ASP A 192 7.28 0.32 -15.70
C ASP A 192 7.98 0.83 -16.97
N THR A 193 7.38 1.81 -17.66
CA THR A 193 7.84 2.35 -18.95
C THR A 193 9.30 2.80 -18.95
N ASN A 194 9.80 3.30 -17.82
CA ASN A 194 11.19 3.69 -17.63
C ASN A 194 11.72 3.47 -16.20
N GLY A 195 10.94 2.84 -15.32
CA GLY A 195 11.30 2.63 -13.91
C GLY A 195 11.32 3.90 -13.06
N ALA A 196 10.80 5.03 -13.56
CA ALA A 196 10.84 6.28 -12.82
C ALA A 196 9.89 6.26 -11.62
N THR A 197 10.36 6.78 -10.49
CA THR A 197 9.50 7.10 -9.34
C THR A 197 8.60 8.27 -9.71
N ILE A 198 7.29 8.06 -9.62
CA ILE A 198 6.30 9.13 -9.81
C ILE A 198 6.23 9.96 -8.52
N GLY A 199 6.15 9.30 -7.36
CA GLY A 199 6.14 9.98 -6.07
C GLY A 199 6.25 9.06 -4.86
N THR A 200 6.56 9.66 -3.71
CA THR A 200 6.69 9.00 -2.41
C THR A 200 5.88 9.71 -1.34
N GLY A 201 5.37 8.97 -0.35
CA GLY A 201 4.63 9.51 0.78
C GLY A 201 4.90 8.73 2.06
N SER A 202 4.62 9.36 3.20
CA SER A 202 4.70 8.74 4.54
C SER A 202 3.36 8.84 5.25
N PHE A 203 3.06 7.90 6.14
CA PHE A 203 1.81 7.83 6.90
C PHE A 203 1.97 8.21 8.37
#